data_AF-A0A2V7H3F5-F1
#
_entry.id   AF-A0A2V7H3F5-F1
#
_cell.length_a   1.000
_cell.length_b   1.000
_cell.length_c   1.000
_cell.angle_alpha   90.00
_cell.angle_beta   90.00
_cell.angle_gamma   90.00
#
_symmetry.space_group_name_H-M   'P 1'
#
loop_
_entity.id
_entity.type
_entity.pdbx_description
1 polymer ?
#
loop_
_entity_poly.entity_id
_entity_poly.type
_entity_poly.pdbx_seq_one_letter_code
_entity_poly.pdbx_strand_id
1 'polypeptide(L)'
;MPDKPSRNEDEYFARRDAELLRQQRATAQRAAAEAERRSHHMKCPKCGYDLITGEWHGIQIDQCTHCHGLWFDAGEAEGLLAHPEPNVIARVFRALLRGVSGAKASDA
;
A
#
# COMPACT_ATOMS: atom_id res chain seq x y z
N MET A 1 -58.27 2.16 20.44
CA MET A 1 -57.06 2.79 19.85
C MET A 1 -55.88 2.08 20.49
N PRO A 2 -54.88 1.59 19.74
CA PRO A 2 -53.75 0.93 20.38
C PRO A 2 -53.03 1.97 21.23
N ASP A 3 -52.79 1.59 22.48
CA ASP A 3 -52.21 2.43 23.52
C ASP A 3 -50.90 3.01 23.04
N LYS A 4 -50.74 4.32 23.21
CA LYS A 4 -49.59 5.05 22.66
C LYS A 4 -48.40 4.68 23.56
N PRO A 5 -47.30 4.13 23.01
CA PRO A 5 -46.18 3.70 23.82
C PRO A 5 -45.69 4.85 24.70
N SER A 6 -45.31 4.51 25.94
CA SER A 6 -44.90 5.52 26.91
C SER A 6 -43.64 6.22 26.38
N ARG A 7 -43.47 7.52 26.66
CA ARG A 7 -42.34 8.36 26.20
C ARG A 7 -40.94 7.72 26.34
N ASN A 8 -40.77 6.75 27.23
CA ASN A 8 -39.54 5.99 27.42
C ASN A 8 -39.23 5.01 26.27
N GLU A 9 -40.25 4.40 25.66
CA GLU A 9 -40.09 3.43 24.56
C GLU A 9 -39.67 4.13 23.26
N ASP A 10 -40.28 5.28 22.95
CA ASP A 10 -39.91 6.09 21.78
C ASP A 10 -38.46 6.59 21.86
N GLU A 11 -38.03 7.09 23.03
CA GLU A 11 -36.65 7.49 23.24
C GLU A 11 -35.68 6.30 23.16
N TYR A 12 -36.08 5.13 23.64
CA TYR A 12 -35.30 3.89 23.55
C TYR A 12 -35.08 3.48 22.09
N PHE A 13 -36.16 3.41 21.30
CA PHE A 13 -36.08 3.06 19.88
C PHE A 13 -35.24 4.07 19.11
N ALA A 14 -35.43 5.38 19.35
CA ALA A 14 -34.64 6.43 18.70
C ALA A 14 -33.13 6.31 19.01
N ARG A 15 -32.75 6.01 20.26
CA ARG A 15 -31.34 5.80 20.64
C ARG A 15 -30.77 4.55 19.96
N ARG A 16 -31.54 3.45 19.91
CA ARG A 16 -31.10 2.19 19.31
C ARG A 16 -30.95 2.31 17.80
N ASP A 17 -31.88 2.98 17.13
CA ASP A 17 -31.81 3.26 15.70
C ASP A 17 -30.62 4.16 15.36
N ALA A 18 -30.38 5.21 16.16
CA ALA A 18 -29.21 6.05 16.00
C ALA A 18 -27.89 5.27 16.19
N GLU A 19 -27.83 4.33 17.14
CA GLU A 19 -26.68 3.45 17.34
C GLU A 19 -26.48 2.50 16.14
N LEU A 20 -27.54 1.84 15.68
CA LEU A 20 -27.51 0.93 14.53
C LEU A 20 -27.05 1.66 13.26
N LEU A 21 -27.60 2.85 13.00
CA LEU A 21 -27.19 3.69 11.87
C LEU A 21 -25.71 4.09 11.94
N ARG A 22 -25.19 4.40 13.15
CA ARG A 22 -23.75 4.67 13.34
C ARG A 22 -22.90 3.44 13.02
N GLN A 23 -23.30 2.26 13.50
CA GLN A 23 -22.59 1.01 13.24
C GLN A 23 -22.60 0.65 11.73
N GLN A 24 -23.74 0.78 11.07
CA GLN A 24 -23.86 0.56 9.62
C GLN A 24 -22.97 1.52 8.81
N ARG A 25 -22.93 2.81 9.18
CA ARG A 25 -22.03 3.77 8.53
C ARG A 25 -20.56 3.42 8.75
N ALA A 26 -20.17 3.05 9.96
CA ALA A 26 -18.79 2.68 10.27
C ALA A 26 -18.35 1.42 9.51
N THR A 27 -19.22 0.42 9.39
CA THR A 27 -18.94 -0.80 8.61
C THR A 27 -18.84 -0.50 7.11
N ALA A 28 -19.75 0.30 6.56
CA ALA A 28 -19.68 0.75 5.16
C ALA A 28 -18.39 1.53 4.86
N GLN A 29 -17.97 2.43 5.76
CA GLN A 29 -16.72 3.18 5.63
C GLN A 29 -15.49 2.26 5.63
N ARG A 30 -15.45 1.26 6.52
CA ARG A 30 -14.36 0.28 6.56
C ARG A 30 -14.30 -0.55 5.27
N ALA A 31 -15.45 -1.03 4.80
CA ALA A 31 -15.53 -1.78 3.55
C ALA A 31 -15.07 -0.95 2.34
N ALA A 32 -15.43 0.33 2.29
CA ALA A 32 -14.98 1.23 1.24
C ALA A 32 -13.45 1.45 1.27
N ALA A 33 -12.87 1.70 2.43
CA ALA A 33 -11.42 1.87 2.57
C ALA A 33 -10.63 0.59 2.22
N GLU A 34 -11.20 -0.58 2.52
CA GLU A 34 -10.61 -1.86 2.12
C GLU A 34 -10.69 -2.07 0.60
N ALA A 35 -11.82 -1.76 -0.02
CA ALA A 35 -11.99 -1.85 -1.46
C ALA A 35 -11.03 -0.90 -2.21
N GLU A 36 -10.83 0.32 -1.71
CA GLU A 36 -9.87 1.29 -2.26
C GLU A 36 -8.44 0.74 -2.21
N ARG A 37 -7.98 0.28 -1.04
CA ARG A 37 -6.64 -0.32 -0.91
C ARG A 37 -6.44 -1.49 -1.85
N ARG A 38 -7.44 -2.37 -1.98
CA ARG A 38 -7.38 -3.51 -2.89
C ARG A 38 -7.29 -3.08 -4.36
N SER A 39 -7.92 -1.98 -4.74
CA SER A 39 -7.88 -1.48 -6.13
C SER A 39 -6.50 -0.99 -6.57
N HIS A 40 -5.65 -0.59 -5.63
CA HIS A 40 -4.28 -0.13 -5.89
C HIS A 40 -3.21 -1.21 -5.65
N HIS A 41 -3.59 -2.37 -5.11
CA HIS A 41 -2.64 -3.47 -4.88
C HIS A 41 -2.11 -4.05 -6.20
N MET A 42 -0.80 -4.31 -6.26
CA MET A 42 -0.07 -4.77 -7.47
C MET A 42 -0.27 -3.87 -8.70
N LYS A 43 -0.54 -2.58 -8.48
CA LYS A 43 -0.62 -1.57 -9.55
C LYS A 43 0.58 -0.64 -9.49
N CYS A 44 1.14 -0.34 -10.65
CA CYS A 44 2.25 0.58 -10.77
C CYS A 44 1.81 2.00 -10.33
N PRO A 45 2.44 2.63 -9.34
CA PRO A 45 2.06 3.96 -8.86
C PRO A 45 2.36 5.07 -9.88
N LYS A 46 3.17 4.79 -10.92
CA LYS A 46 3.47 5.73 -12.00
C LYS A 46 2.39 5.74 -13.10
N CYS A 47 1.83 4.58 -13.45
CA CYS A 47 0.95 4.48 -14.64
C CYS A 47 -0.29 3.59 -14.47
N GLY A 48 -0.50 2.97 -13.31
CA GLY A 48 -1.70 2.19 -12.99
C GLY A 48 -1.77 0.78 -13.59
N TYR A 49 -0.81 0.37 -14.42
CA TYR A 49 -0.75 -0.98 -14.99
C TYR A 49 -0.30 -2.04 -13.96
N ASP A 50 -0.58 -3.30 -14.26
CA ASP A 50 -0.19 -4.43 -13.41
C ASP A 50 1.33 -4.54 -13.25
N LEU A 51 1.72 -4.85 -12.01
CA LEU A 51 3.06 -5.27 -11.64
C LEU A 51 3.16 -6.80 -11.74
N ILE A 52 4.32 -7.28 -12.17
CA ILE A 52 4.69 -8.69 -12.14
C ILE A 52 5.87 -8.88 -11.21
N THR A 53 5.76 -9.83 -10.30
CA THR A 53 6.85 -10.18 -9.37
C THR A 53 7.81 -11.14 -10.06
N GLY A 54 9.09 -10.79 -10.09
CA GLY A 54 10.17 -11.66 -10.49
C GLY A 54 11.13 -11.88 -9.32
N GLU A 55 11.78 -13.03 -9.28
CA GLU A 55 12.84 -13.30 -8.32
C GLU A 55 14.21 -13.10 -8.97
N TRP A 56 15.09 -12.39 -8.30
CA TRP A 56 16.45 -12.19 -8.76
C TRP A 56 17.45 -12.30 -7.60
N HIS A 57 18.30 -13.32 -7.65
CA HIS A 57 19.27 -13.63 -6.59
C HIS A 57 18.67 -13.70 -5.17
N GLY A 58 17.43 -14.19 -5.04
CA GLY A 58 16.73 -14.30 -3.76
C GLY A 58 15.98 -13.03 -3.32
N ILE A 59 15.95 -11.99 -4.16
CA ILE A 59 15.20 -10.75 -3.92
C ILE A 59 13.98 -10.75 -4.83
N GLN A 60 12.79 -10.51 -4.28
CA GLN A 60 11.60 -10.28 -5.09
C GLN A 60 11.64 -8.85 -5.65
N ILE A 61 11.30 -8.70 -6.93
CA ILE A 61 11.29 -7.41 -7.62
C ILE A 61 10.01 -7.32 -8.42
N ASP A 62 9.24 -6.26 -8.18
CA ASP A 62 8.02 -5.99 -8.92
C ASP A 62 8.32 -5.09 -10.13
N GLN A 63 8.06 -5.60 -11.32
CA GLN A 63 8.22 -4.85 -12.57
C GLN A 63 6.88 -4.48 -13.17
N CYS A 64 6.74 -3.22 -13.58
CA CYS A 64 5.58 -2.78 -14.36
C CYS A 64 5.67 -3.28 -15.81
N THR A 65 4.60 -3.92 -16.27
CA THR A 65 4.46 -4.44 -17.65
C THR A 65 4.41 -3.36 -18.73
N HIS A 66 4.10 -2.11 -18.37
CA HIS A 66 3.92 -1.01 -19.33
C HIS A 66 5.08 0.00 -19.32
N CYS A 67 5.43 0.56 -18.16
CA CYS A 67 6.50 1.57 -18.09
C CYS A 67 7.86 1.01 -17.68
N HIS A 68 7.97 -0.31 -17.47
CA HIS A 68 9.18 -1.02 -17.06
C HIS A 68 9.84 -0.50 -15.76
N GLY A 69 9.07 0.21 -14.92
CA GLY A 69 9.52 0.65 -13.60
C GLY A 69 9.69 -0.55 -12.67
N LEU A 70 10.74 -0.52 -11.84
CA LEU A 70 11.03 -1.52 -10.82
C LEU A 70 10.63 -0.99 -9.44
N TRP A 71 9.96 -1.83 -8.67
CA TRP A 71 9.49 -1.56 -7.31
C TRP A 71 9.99 -2.66 -6.39
N PHE A 72 10.31 -2.28 -5.16
CA PHE A 72 10.87 -3.16 -4.14
C PHE A 72 10.08 -2.97 -2.86
N ASP A 73 9.88 -4.04 -2.10
CA ASP A 73 9.30 -3.92 -0.76
C ASP A 73 10.33 -3.39 0.24
N ALA A 74 9.84 -2.92 1.38
CA ALA A 74 10.68 -2.41 2.45
C ALA A 74 11.61 -3.52 2.97
N GLY A 75 12.93 -3.31 2.94
CA GLY A 75 13.94 -4.30 3.34
C GLY A 75 14.58 -5.06 2.17
N GLU A 76 13.94 -5.11 1.00
CA GLU A 76 14.44 -5.83 -0.18
C GLU A 76 15.50 -5.03 -0.95
N ALA A 77 15.33 -3.71 -0.99
CA ALA A 77 16.29 -2.80 -1.61
C ALA A 77 17.65 -2.84 -0.88
N GLU A 78 17.65 -3.04 0.45
CA GLU A 78 18.84 -3.23 1.27
C GLU A 78 19.58 -4.51 0.90
N GLY A 79 18.85 -5.61 0.64
CA GLY A 79 19.42 -6.85 0.12
C GLY A 79 20.14 -6.66 -1.21
N LEU A 80 19.53 -5.90 -2.14
CA LEU A 80 20.13 -5.57 -3.43
C LEU A 80 21.46 -4.81 -3.27
N LEU A 81 21.55 -3.91 -2.30
CA LEU A 81 22.75 -3.12 -2.02
C LEU A 81 23.85 -3.88 -1.27
N ALA A 82 23.46 -4.86 -0.44
CA ALA A 82 24.36 -5.65 0.40
C ALA A 82 24.98 -6.87 -0.32
N HIS A 83 24.49 -7.24 -1.51
CA HIS A 83 25.04 -8.39 -2.23
C HIS A 83 26.55 -8.21 -2.55
N PRO A 84 27.38 -9.21 -2.18
CA PRO A 84 28.84 -9.13 -2.32
C PRO A 84 29.32 -9.26 -3.78
N GLU A 85 28.55 -9.91 -4.65
CA GLU A 85 28.83 -9.98 -6.08
C GLU A 85 28.31 -8.71 -6.77
N PRO A 86 29.13 -7.99 -7.55
CA PRO A 86 28.74 -6.76 -8.23
C PRO A 86 27.73 -7.06 -9.33
N ASN A 87 26.47 -7.08 -8.95
CA ASN A 87 25.37 -7.35 -9.83
C ASN A 87 25.04 -6.07 -10.66
N VAL A 88 24.66 -6.23 -11.94
CA VAL A 88 24.57 -5.08 -12.87
C VAL A 88 23.55 -4.05 -12.41
N ILE A 89 22.43 -4.50 -11.82
CA ILE A 89 21.37 -3.65 -11.30
C ILE A 89 21.89 -2.80 -10.12
N ALA A 90 22.54 -3.40 -9.12
CA ALA A 90 23.12 -2.66 -7.99
C ALA A 90 24.21 -1.70 -8.44
N ARG A 91 25.00 -2.05 -9.47
CA ARG A 91 26.03 -1.15 -10.02
C ARG A 91 25.41 0.10 -10.66
N VAL A 92 24.34 -0.07 -11.45
CA VAL A 92 23.60 1.04 -12.05
C VAL A 92 22.89 1.87 -10.97
N PHE A 93 22.22 1.20 -10.02
CA PHE A 93 21.50 1.86 -8.94
C PHE A 93 22.45 2.69 -8.03
N ARG A 94 23.60 2.13 -7.65
CA ARG A 94 24.65 2.82 -6.88
C ARG A 94 25.23 4.02 -7.64
N ALA A 95 25.43 3.91 -8.96
CA ALA A 95 25.91 5.02 -9.79
C ALA A 95 24.89 6.16 -9.86
N LEU A 96 23.60 5.84 -10.00
CA LEU A 96 22.51 6.82 -9.97
C LEU A 96 22.39 7.51 -8.60
N LEU A 97 22.43 6.74 -7.50
CA LEU A 97 22.35 7.29 -6.14
C LEU A 97 23.55 8.21 -5.81
N ARG A 98 24.78 7.85 -6.21
CA ARG A 98 25.95 8.74 -6.05
C ARG A 98 25.81 10.05 -6.84
N GLY A 99 25.20 9.99 -8.03
CA GLY A 99 24.93 11.17 -8.86
C GLY A 99 23.88 12.11 -8.26
N VAL A 100 22.86 11.58 -7.57
CA VAL A 100 21.80 12.40 -6.92
C VAL A 100 22.27 13.00 -5.60
N SER A 101 23.09 12.28 -4.82
CA SER A 101 23.52 12.73 -3.49
C SER A 101 24.76 13.62 -3.48
N GLY A 102 25.45 13.84 -4.62
CA GLY A 102 26.63 14.70 -4.70
C GLY A 102 27.81 14.29 -3.79
N ALA A 103 27.78 13.08 -3.23
CA ALA A 103 28.80 12.58 -2.32
C ALA A 103 29.99 12.06 -3.15
N LYS A 104 31.07 12.83 -3.20
CA LYS A 104 32.37 12.38 -3.70
C LYS A 104 32.77 11.11 -2.93
N ALA A 105 33.01 10.03 -3.66
CA ALA A 105 33.68 8.87 -3.11
C ALA A 105 35.10 9.28 -2.72
N SER A 106 35.40 9.25 -1.41
CA SER A 106 36.78 9.15 -0.95
C SER A 106 37.20 7.69 -1.16
N ASP A 107 38.06 7.47 -2.15
CA ASP A 107 38.76 6.21 -2.37
C ASP A 107 39.72 5.93 -1.20
N ALA A 108 39.76 4.67 -0.78
CA ALA A 108 40.88 4.03 -0.11
C ALA A 108 41.21 2.77 -0.90
#